data_AF-A0A918QFL0-F1
#
_entry.id   AF-A0A918QFL0-F1
#
_cell.length_a   1.000
_cell.length_b   1.000
_cell.length_c   1.000
_cell.angle_alpha   90.00
_cell.angle_beta   90.00
_cell.angle_gamma   90.00
#
_symmetry.space_group_name_H-M   'P 1'
#
loop_
_entity.id
_entity.type
_entity.pdbx_description
1 polymer ?
#
loop_
_entity_poly.entity_id
_entity_poly.type
_entity_poly.pdbx_seq_one_letter_code
_entity_poly.pdbx_strand_id
1 'polypeptide(L)'
;MDRYPPIAEHGMTGDPQTAALVSSGGTIDWWRTPRFDSPSVFASLLDSERGGHCGLTAEVPDGDGTAVRQLYLSDTAVLVTRFTAPGGVGEVAEFMPPVTSSSATDRHRLVRVVRVVRGSLPFAFDCRPRFDYGRAPHTLTQSDSRSAVLHGPGTDLHVQTTDGAALRADGADPVGLFAEEIGPTGEQLGNFPQAFTHLALVTAAMASDEELSRAGSAPAVGASPHAAARGPAGPAGPAGPGGVGGG
;
A
#
# COMPACT_ATOMS: atom_id res chain seq x y z
N MET A 1 -14.65 -1.52 15.42
CA MET A 1 -14.18 -1.92 14.08
C MET A 1 -14.42 -3.40 13.93
N ASP A 2 -14.87 -3.85 12.76
CA ASP A 2 -15.21 -5.26 12.55
C ASP A 2 -13.96 -6.14 12.71
N ARG A 3 -14.14 -7.31 13.32
CA ARG A 3 -13.05 -8.23 13.66
C ARG A 3 -12.40 -8.82 12.40
N TYR A 4 -13.23 -9.05 11.39
CA TYR A 4 -12.84 -9.54 10.08
C TYR A 4 -13.59 -8.73 9.02
N PRO A 5 -13.03 -7.59 8.56
CA PRO A 5 -13.65 -6.81 7.51
C PRO A 5 -13.81 -7.66 6.23
N PRO A 6 -14.86 -7.45 5.43
CA PRO A 6 -14.98 -8.13 4.14
C PRO A 6 -13.76 -7.88 3.26
N ILE A 7 -13.36 -8.86 2.45
CA ILE A 7 -12.21 -8.69 1.54
C ILE A 7 -12.37 -7.50 0.58
N ALA A 8 -13.62 -7.20 0.20
CA ALA A 8 -13.97 -6.05 -0.64
C ALA A 8 -13.69 -4.68 0.02
N GLU A 9 -13.46 -4.66 1.33
CA GLU A 9 -13.06 -3.48 2.09
C GLU A 9 -11.55 -3.35 2.27
N HIS A 10 -10.74 -4.12 1.56
CA HIS A 10 -9.29 -4.03 1.61
C HIS A 10 -8.71 -3.41 0.34
N GLY A 11 -7.78 -2.49 0.53
CA GLY A 11 -6.86 -2.03 -0.50
C GLY A 11 -5.56 -2.81 -0.41
N MET A 12 -4.86 -2.91 -1.53
CA MET A 12 -3.53 -3.53 -1.61
C MET A 12 -2.46 -2.47 -1.92
N THR A 13 -1.32 -2.54 -1.24
CA THR A 13 -0.13 -1.73 -1.55
C THR A 13 1.10 -2.64 -1.64
N GLY A 14 2.01 -2.38 -2.59
CA GLY A 14 3.20 -3.22 -2.83
C GLY A 14 4.31 -2.52 -3.61
N ASP A 15 5.49 -3.13 -3.68
CA ASP A 15 6.69 -2.62 -4.36
C ASP A 15 7.24 -3.57 -5.45
N PRO A 16 6.34 -4.12 -6.27
CA PRO A 16 6.53 -5.31 -7.10
C PRO A 16 7.21 -6.58 -6.53
N GLN A 17 7.67 -6.62 -5.28
CA GLN A 17 8.30 -7.82 -4.70
C GLN A 17 7.56 -8.35 -3.46
N THR A 18 6.81 -7.48 -2.78
CA THR A 18 5.85 -7.81 -1.72
C THR A 18 4.58 -6.98 -1.85
N ALA A 19 3.51 -7.40 -1.17
CA ALA A 19 2.31 -6.60 -0.97
C ALA A 19 1.71 -6.80 0.42
N ALA A 20 1.07 -5.75 0.91
CA ALA A 20 0.27 -5.71 2.13
C ALA A 20 -1.19 -5.41 1.78
N LEU A 21 -2.12 -5.95 2.56
CA LEU A 21 -3.54 -5.57 2.52
C LEU A 21 -3.83 -4.61 3.67
N VAL A 22 -4.66 -3.62 3.37
CA VAL A 22 -5.10 -2.60 4.32
C VAL A 22 -6.62 -2.53 4.31
N SER A 23 -7.24 -2.89 5.42
CA SER A 23 -8.68 -2.70 5.61
C SER A 23 -9.08 -1.23 5.52
N SER A 24 -10.36 -0.98 5.23
CA SER A 24 -11.02 0.33 5.22
C SER A 24 -10.84 1.07 6.55
N GLY A 25 -10.61 0.34 7.64
CA GLY A 25 -10.31 0.90 8.95
C GLY A 25 -8.93 1.52 9.12
N GLY A 26 -8.02 1.34 8.15
CA GLY A 26 -6.63 1.77 8.26
C GLY A 26 -5.77 0.77 9.05
N THR A 27 -6.08 -0.53 8.95
CA THR A 27 -5.27 -1.59 9.58
C THR A 27 -4.62 -2.44 8.50
N ILE A 28 -3.31 -2.60 8.59
CA ILE A 28 -2.58 -3.63 7.85
C ILE A 28 -2.75 -4.94 8.62
N ASP A 29 -3.59 -5.83 8.09
CA ASP A 29 -3.94 -7.13 8.68
C ASP A 29 -3.30 -8.31 7.95
N TRP A 30 -2.64 -8.03 6.82
CA TRP A 30 -1.92 -8.99 6.02
C TRP A 30 -0.67 -8.38 5.41
N TRP A 31 0.51 -8.94 5.71
CA TRP A 31 1.75 -8.59 5.01
C TRP A 31 2.77 -9.73 5.08
N ARG A 32 3.21 -10.20 3.91
CA ARG A 32 4.31 -11.16 3.75
C ARG A 32 5.51 -10.45 3.15
N THR A 33 6.63 -10.46 3.86
CA THR A 33 7.84 -9.74 3.47
C THR A 33 9.06 -10.60 3.83
N PRO A 34 10.15 -10.60 3.05
CA PRO A 34 10.42 -9.72 1.90
C PRO A 34 9.72 -10.11 0.59
N ARG A 35 9.24 -11.34 0.43
CA ARG A 35 8.65 -11.80 -0.84
C ARG A 35 7.19 -12.16 -0.70
N PHE A 36 6.50 -12.25 -1.84
CA PHE A 36 5.14 -12.76 -1.89
C PHE A 36 4.99 -14.15 -1.28
N ASP A 37 5.99 -15.01 -1.27
CA ASP A 37 5.93 -16.36 -0.69
C ASP A 37 6.56 -16.46 0.72
N SER A 38 7.04 -15.34 1.28
CA SER A 38 7.65 -15.32 2.61
C SER A 38 6.62 -15.54 3.72
N PRO A 39 7.05 -16.04 4.90
CA PRO A 39 6.18 -16.06 6.07
C PRO A 39 5.66 -14.66 6.42
N SER A 40 4.45 -14.57 6.98
CA SER A 40 3.85 -13.27 7.27
C SER A 40 4.45 -12.60 8.50
N VAL A 41 4.40 -11.27 8.50
CA VAL A 41 4.63 -10.41 9.67
C VAL A 41 3.30 -9.98 10.30
N PHE A 42 2.24 -9.86 9.48
CA PHE A 42 0.86 -9.62 9.91
C PHE A 42 -0.08 -10.62 9.22
N ALA A 43 -1.03 -11.15 9.98
CA ALA A 43 -1.94 -12.21 9.59
C ALA A 43 -3.29 -12.14 10.32
N SER A 44 -3.66 -10.99 10.89
CA SER A 44 -4.96 -10.83 11.57
C SER A 44 -6.16 -11.00 10.65
N LEU A 45 -5.97 -10.94 9.33
CA LEU A 45 -6.99 -11.31 8.35
C LEU A 45 -7.47 -12.77 8.54
N LEU A 46 -6.60 -13.65 9.05
CA LEU A 46 -6.87 -15.07 9.23
C LEU A 46 -7.18 -15.41 10.69
N ASP A 47 -6.45 -14.79 11.62
CA ASP A 47 -6.67 -14.91 13.05
C ASP A 47 -6.51 -13.53 13.69
N SER A 48 -7.63 -12.85 13.90
CA SER A 48 -7.69 -11.50 14.46
C SER A 48 -7.08 -11.36 15.86
N GLU A 49 -6.96 -12.45 16.63
CA GLU A 49 -6.33 -12.42 17.95
C GLU A 49 -4.82 -12.58 17.86
N ARG A 50 -4.34 -13.46 16.97
CA ARG A 50 -3.00 -14.05 17.07
C ARG A 50 -2.13 -13.84 15.85
N GLY A 51 -2.74 -13.42 14.75
CA GLY A 51 -2.07 -13.13 13.48
C GLY A 51 -1.38 -11.77 13.45
N GLY A 52 -1.68 -10.87 14.38
CA GLY A 52 -1.01 -9.57 14.46
C GLY A 52 -1.37 -8.60 13.34
N HIS A 53 -1.14 -7.30 13.58
CA HIS A 53 -1.55 -6.23 12.68
C HIS A 53 -0.74 -4.94 12.90
N CYS A 54 -0.94 -3.96 12.03
CA CYS A 54 -0.49 -2.58 12.25
C CYS A 54 -1.61 -1.60 11.91
N GLY A 55 -2.24 -1.05 12.93
CA GLY A 55 -3.31 -0.06 12.86
C GLY A 55 -2.78 1.37 12.85
N LEU A 56 -3.33 2.20 11.96
CA LEU A 56 -3.22 3.65 11.98
C LEU A 56 -4.60 4.20 11.68
N THR A 57 -5.41 4.26 12.72
CA THR A 57 -6.86 4.36 12.61
C THR A 57 -7.33 5.70 13.15
N ALA A 58 -8.34 6.28 12.51
CA ALA A 58 -8.98 7.48 13.05
C ALA A 58 -9.91 7.10 14.21
N GLU A 59 -9.86 7.86 15.30
CA GLU A 59 -10.79 7.73 16.42
C GLU A 59 -12.09 8.47 16.08
N VAL A 60 -12.93 7.84 15.26
CA VAL A 60 -14.23 8.38 14.84
C VAL A 60 -15.36 7.71 15.63
N PRO A 61 -16.30 8.48 16.21
CA PRO A 61 -17.51 7.90 16.80
C PRO A 61 -18.40 7.26 15.73
N ASP A 62 -19.02 6.14 16.08
CA ASP A 62 -20.12 5.59 15.27
C ASP A 62 -21.32 6.54 15.32
N GLY A 63 -21.89 6.88 14.16
CA GLY A 63 -23.07 7.73 14.08
C GLY A 63 -23.19 8.54 12.79
N ASP A 64 -24.22 9.38 12.75
CA ASP A 64 -24.51 10.23 11.60
C ASP A 64 -23.36 11.20 11.30
N GLY A 65 -23.01 11.31 10.01
CA GLY A 65 -21.91 12.14 9.54
C GLY A 65 -20.53 11.48 9.61
N THR A 66 -20.44 10.23 10.08
CA THR A 66 -19.23 9.42 9.96
C THR A 66 -19.23 8.65 8.64
N ALA A 67 -18.14 8.73 7.89
CA ALA A 67 -17.97 7.96 6.66
C ALA A 67 -16.50 7.60 6.42
N VAL A 68 -16.28 6.39 5.92
CA VAL A 68 -14.99 5.91 5.47
C VAL A 68 -15.03 5.68 3.96
N ARG A 69 -14.01 6.16 3.26
CA ARG A 69 -13.83 5.94 1.82
C ARG A 69 -12.38 5.60 1.56
N GLN A 70 -12.18 4.50 0.85
CA GLN A 70 -10.86 4.08 0.42
C GLN A 70 -10.80 4.20 -1.11
N LEU A 71 -9.70 4.75 -1.63
CA LEU A 71 -9.45 4.91 -3.05
C LEU A 71 -7.96 4.89 -3.33
N TYR A 72 -7.58 4.62 -4.58
CA TYR A 72 -6.22 4.86 -5.04
C TYR A 72 -6.10 6.29 -5.58
N LEU A 73 -4.96 6.93 -5.28
CA LEU A 73 -4.59 8.14 -5.97
C LEU A 73 -4.39 7.83 -7.46
N SER A 74 -5.00 8.65 -8.32
CA SER A 74 -5.02 8.44 -9.78
C SER A 74 -3.65 8.11 -10.35
N ASP A 75 -3.61 7.06 -11.18
CA ASP A 75 -2.42 6.57 -11.88
C ASP A 75 -1.26 6.16 -10.94
N THR A 76 -1.57 5.75 -9.70
CA THR A 76 -0.58 5.27 -8.74
C THR A 76 -1.08 4.07 -7.92
N ALA A 77 -0.15 3.34 -7.31
CA ALA A 77 -0.45 2.32 -6.30
C ALA A 77 -0.53 2.91 -4.86
N VAL A 78 -0.75 4.22 -4.72
CA VAL A 78 -0.89 4.87 -3.41
C VAL A 78 -2.34 4.74 -2.96
N LEU A 79 -2.55 3.98 -1.89
CA LEU A 79 -3.85 3.81 -1.27
C LEU A 79 -4.14 4.99 -0.34
N VAL A 80 -5.33 5.57 -0.43
CA VAL A 80 -5.79 6.67 0.44
C VAL A 80 -7.07 6.23 1.12
N THR A 81 -7.02 6.16 2.45
CA THR A 81 -8.19 5.94 3.31
C THR A 81 -8.60 7.26 3.94
N ARG A 82 -9.78 7.77 3.57
CA ARG A 82 -10.36 9.02 4.08
C ARG A 82 -11.41 8.72 5.14
N PHE A 83 -11.23 9.30 6.32
CA PHE A 83 -12.14 9.29 7.46
C PHE A 83 -12.83 10.63 7.55
N THR A 84 -14.16 10.63 7.52
CA THR A 84 -15.00 11.82 7.71
C THR A 84 -15.77 11.65 9.01
N ALA A 85 -15.78 12.68 9.85
CA ALA A 85 -16.59 12.77 11.06
C ALA A 85 -16.99 14.24 11.31
N PRO A 86 -17.95 14.52 12.21
CA PRO A 86 -18.36 15.90 12.51
C PRO A 86 -17.21 16.83 12.93
N GLY A 87 -16.19 16.28 13.62
CA GLY A 87 -15.03 17.04 14.09
C GLY A 87 -13.99 17.36 13.00
N GLY A 88 -13.97 16.63 11.89
CA GLY A 88 -12.97 16.81 10.85
C GLY A 88 -12.92 15.72 9.79
N VAL A 89 -12.00 15.91 8.84
CA VAL A 89 -11.68 14.95 7.79
C VAL A 89 -10.19 14.64 7.88
N GLY A 90 -9.88 13.36 8.06
CA GLY A 90 -8.54 12.83 8.11
C GLY A 90 -8.30 11.84 6.97
N GLU A 91 -7.04 11.71 6.57
CA GLU A 91 -6.59 10.82 5.51
C GLU A 91 -5.35 10.07 5.96
N VAL A 92 -5.28 8.80 5.57
CA VAL A 92 -4.08 7.98 5.67
C VAL A 92 -3.70 7.54 4.26
N ALA A 93 -2.53 7.97 3.81
CA ALA A 93 -1.96 7.55 2.53
C ALA A 93 -0.91 6.46 2.77
N GLU A 94 -1.00 5.36 2.05
CA GLU A 94 -0.20 4.15 2.24
C GLU A 94 0.38 3.69 0.90
N PHE A 95 1.69 3.48 0.88
CA PHE A 95 2.38 3.01 -0.30
C PHE A 95 3.70 2.35 0.07
N MET A 96 4.22 1.52 -0.84
CA MET A 96 5.61 1.10 -0.80
C MET A 96 6.38 1.77 -1.95
N PRO A 97 7.56 2.38 -1.72
CA PRO A 97 8.39 2.88 -2.81
C PRO A 97 8.76 1.73 -3.75
N PRO A 98 8.59 1.88 -5.08
CA PRO A 98 8.81 0.78 -6.00
C PRO A 98 10.28 0.36 -6.02
N VAL A 99 10.52 -0.95 -5.96
CA VAL A 99 11.85 -1.52 -6.21
C VAL A 99 12.06 -1.56 -7.74
N THR A 100 13.02 -0.79 -8.24
CA THR A 100 13.30 -0.68 -9.69
C THR A 100 14.33 -1.70 -10.18
N SER A 101 14.99 -2.41 -9.26
CA SER A 101 15.93 -3.47 -9.57
C SER A 101 15.18 -4.75 -9.96
N SER A 102 15.66 -5.43 -11.00
CA SER A 102 15.19 -6.78 -11.37
C SER A 102 15.73 -7.87 -10.44
N SER A 103 16.76 -7.57 -9.64
CA SER A 103 17.23 -8.45 -8.57
C SER A 103 16.37 -8.27 -7.32
N ALA A 104 15.90 -9.39 -6.77
CA ALA A 104 15.15 -9.41 -5.52
C ALA A 104 15.98 -8.79 -4.39
N THR A 105 15.34 -7.93 -3.59
CA THR A 105 15.91 -7.38 -2.36
C THR A 105 15.23 -8.00 -1.15
N ASP A 106 15.89 -7.92 0.00
CA ASP A 106 15.32 -8.35 1.28
C ASP A 106 14.86 -7.13 2.12
N ARG A 107 14.89 -5.92 1.54
CA ARG A 107 14.56 -4.67 2.23
C ARG A 107 13.43 -3.93 1.53
N HIS A 108 12.28 -3.90 2.20
CA HIS A 108 11.07 -3.25 1.73
C HIS A 108 10.66 -2.15 2.71
N ARG A 109 9.89 -1.17 2.24
CA ARG A 109 9.41 -0.07 3.09
C ARG A 109 7.95 0.20 2.81
N LEU A 110 7.12 0.07 3.84
CA LEU A 110 5.75 0.56 3.82
C LEU A 110 5.71 1.93 4.50
N VAL A 111 5.28 2.94 3.75
CA VAL A 111 5.13 4.32 4.22
C VAL A 111 3.66 4.58 4.49
N ARG A 112 3.35 5.11 5.69
CA ARG A 112 2.01 5.52 6.09
C ARG A 112 2.04 6.99 6.49
N VAL A 113 1.21 7.82 5.87
CA VAL A 113 1.19 9.27 6.09
C VAL A 113 -0.20 9.70 6.53
N VAL A 114 -0.30 10.24 7.74
CA VAL A 114 -1.55 10.82 8.26
C VAL A 114 -1.63 12.30 7.94
N ARG A 115 -2.79 12.77 7.51
CA ARG A 115 -3.10 14.18 7.32
C ARG A 115 -4.51 14.49 7.79
N VAL A 116 -4.69 15.58 8.53
CA VAL A 116 -6.02 16.15 8.78
C VAL A 116 -6.24 17.27 7.79
N VAL A 117 -7.13 17.05 6.82
CA VAL A 117 -7.37 18.01 5.72
C VAL A 117 -8.41 19.07 6.10
N ARG A 118 -9.23 18.81 7.12
CA ARG A 118 -10.17 19.77 7.69
C ARG A 118 -10.42 19.46 9.17
N GLY A 119 -10.48 20.50 10.00
CA GLY A 119 -10.88 20.37 11.41
C GLY A 119 -9.82 19.67 12.25
N SER A 120 -10.28 18.88 13.22
CA SER A 120 -9.42 18.10 14.11
C SER A 120 -9.94 16.66 14.17
N LEU A 121 -9.05 15.70 13.97
CA LEU A 121 -9.40 14.28 14.06
C LEU A 121 -8.25 13.51 14.73
N PRO A 122 -8.48 12.87 15.89
CA PRO A 122 -7.47 12.06 16.54
C PRO A 122 -7.22 10.75 15.79
N PHE A 123 -5.97 10.29 15.85
CA PHE A 123 -5.53 9.03 15.27
C PHE A 123 -4.80 8.20 16.33
N ALA A 124 -5.04 6.89 16.31
CA ALA A 124 -4.34 5.91 17.12
C ALA A 124 -3.38 5.10 16.23
N PHE A 125 -2.22 4.77 16.78
CA PHE A 125 -1.26 3.85 16.17
C PHE A 125 -1.01 2.68 17.12
N ASP A 126 -1.22 1.46 16.62
CA ASP A 126 -0.95 0.20 17.32
C ASP A 126 -0.29 -0.76 16.34
N CYS A 127 0.82 -1.39 16.71
CA CYS A 127 1.56 -2.30 15.84
C CYS A 127 2.00 -3.53 16.61
N ARG A 128 1.40 -4.67 16.28
CA ARG A 128 1.58 -5.98 16.92
C ARG A 128 1.99 -7.00 15.88
N PRO A 129 3.26 -7.03 15.45
CA PRO A 129 3.71 -8.03 14.48
C PRO A 129 3.74 -9.42 15.09
N ARG A 130 3.47 -10.42 14.25
CA ARG A 130 3.41 -11.84 14.58
C ARG A 130 4.06 -12.61 13.45
N PHE A 131 5.35 -12.87 13.62
CA PHE A 131 6.21 -13.49 12.62
C PHE A 131 5.83 -14.94 12.38
N ASP A 132 6.12 -15.42 11.18
CA ASP A 132 5.83 -16.78 10.75
C ASP A 132 4.35 -17.15 10.95
N TYR A 133 3.48 -16.24 10.50
CA TYR A 133 2.03 -16.25 10.73
C TYR A 133 1.61 -16.46 12.19
N GLY A 134 2.41 -15.90 13.10
CA GLY A 134 2.24 -15.96 14.54
C GLY A 134 2.86 -17.17 15.23
N ARG A 135 3.61 -18.04 14.53
CA ARG A 135 4.27 -19.19 15.16
C ARG A 135 5.58 -18.84 15.85
N ALA A 136 6.23 -17.79 15.37
CA ALA A 136 7.56 -17.46 15.85
C ALA A 136 7.51 -16.38 16.94
N PRO A 137 8.25 -16.56 18.04
CA PRO A 137 8.51 -15.46 18.97
C PRO A 137 9.39 -14.41 18.29
N HIS A 138 9.39 -13.21 18.84
CA HIS A 138 10.28 -12.13 18.44
C HIS A 138 10.74 -11.35 19.67
N THR A 139 11.82 -10.58 19.52
CA THR A 139 12.27 -9.63 20.54
C THR A 139 12.09 -8.21 20.05
N LEU A 140 12.06 -7.24 20.97
CA LEU A 140 11.91 -5.82 20.68
C LEU A 140 13.13 -5.05 21.17
N THR A 141 13.78 -4.32 20.27
CA THR A 141 14.84 -3.37 20.59
C THR A 141 14.33 -1.96 20.29
N GLN A 142 14.08 -1.17 21.33
CA GLN A 142 13.73 0.25 21.16
C GLN A 142 15.00 1.10 21.22
N SER A 143 15.35 1.74 20.10
CA SER A 143 16.56 2.58 20.00
C SER A 143 16.33 3.96 20.63
N ASP A 144 15.15 4.54 20.39
CA ASP A 144 14.72 5.82 20.95
C ASP A 144 13.17 5.89 20.98
N SER A 145 12.62 7.07 21.27
CA SER A 145 11.17 7.29 21.34
C SER A 145 10.46 7.25 19.97
N ARG A 146 11.16 7.02 18.86
CA ARG A 146 10.63 7.05 17.49
C ARG A 146 11.06 5.88 16.64
N SER A 147 12.05 5.10 17.08
CA SER A 147 12.58 3.97 16.34
C SER A 147 12.60 2.73 17.22
N ALA A 148 11.96 1.67 16.72
CA ALA A 148 11.97 0.35 17.31
C ALA A 148 12.21 -0.72 16.24
N VAL A 149 12.84 -1.81 16.64
CA VAL A 149 13.11 -2.98 15.79
C VAL A 149 12.55 -4.21 16.46
N LEU A 150 11.76 -4.99 15.73
CA LEU A 150 11.25 -6.28 16.15
C LEU A 150 12.00 -7.38 15.40
N HIS A 151 12.69 -8.25 16.11
CA HIS A 151 13.56 -9.27 15.53
C HIS A 151 12.82 -10.61 15.46
N GLY A 152 12.44 -11.03 14.26
CA GLY A 152 11.85 -12.33 13.97
C GLY A 152 12.82 -13.28 13.28
N PRO A 153 12.46 -14.57 13.12
CA PRO A 153 13.30 -15.52 12.40
C PRO A 153 13.40 -15.16 10.91
N GLY A 154 14.58 -14.73 10.49
CA GLY A 154 14.88 -14.43 9.09
C GLY A 154 14.31 -13.10 8.57
N THR A 155 13.67 -12.29 9.42
CA THR A 155 13.15 -10.96 9.05
C THR A 155 13.08 -10.05 10.27
N ASP A 156 13.61 -8.84 10.14
CA ASP A 156 13.46 -7.77 11.12
C ASP A 156 12.40 -6.78 10.64
N LEU A 157 11.49 -6.36 11.53
CA LEU A 157 10.55 -5.27 11.29
C LEU A 157 11.06 -3.99 11.96
N HIS A 158 11.40 -2.98 11.16
CA HIS A 158 11.75 -1.65 11.65
C HIS A 158 10.51 -0.76 11.65
N VAL A 159 10.17 -0.18 12.80
CA VAL A 159 9.09 0.80 12.96
C VAL A 159 9.71 2.15 13.28
N GLN A 160 9.41 3.15 12.43
CA GLN A 160 9.93 4.51 12.57
C GLN A 160 8.80 5.54 12.46
N THR A 161 8.79 6.52 13.35
CA THR A 161 7.85 7.65 13.34
C THR A 161 8.56 8.99 13.12
N THR A 162 7.83 9.97 12.61
CA THR A 162 8.30 11.36 12.49
C THR A 162 8.03 12.15 13.77
N ASP A 163 8.45 13.42 13.81
CA ASP A 163 8.11 14.35 14.89
C ASP A 163 6.60 14.34 15.21
N GLY A 164 6.24 14.25 16.49
CA GLY A 164 4.85 14.30 16.97
C GLY A 164 4.24 12.96 17.42
N ALA A 165 4.87 11.81 17.12
CA ALA A 165 4.37 10.49 17.54
C ALA A 165 5.48 9.67 18.22
N ALA A 166 5.41 9.53 19.55
CA ALA A 166 6.36 8.71 20.30
C ALA A 166 5.88 7.25 20.38
N LEU A 167 6.76 6.31 20.06
CA LEU A 167 6.56 4.89 20.24
C LEU A 167 6.70 4.50 21.71
N ARG A 168 5.78 3.67 22.17
CA ARG A 168 5.82 3.04 23.49
C ARG A 168 5.68 1.54 23.32
N ALA A 169 6.62 0.78 23.87
CA ALA A 169 6.50 -0.66 23.95
C ALA A 169 5.42 -1.05 24.97
N ASP A 170 4.51 -1.94 24.58
CA ASP A 170 3.55 -2.59 25.47
C ASP A 170 3.86 -4.10 25.51
N GLY A 171 3.99 -4.67 26.70
CA GLY A 171 4.72 -5.92 26.94
C GLY A 171 3.90 -7.23 26.88
N ALA A 172 4.53 -8.24 26.25
CA ALA A 172 4.35 -9.72 26.31
C ALA A 172 3.10 -10.37 25.68
N ASP A 173 3.36 -11.39 24.83
CA ASP A 173 2.37 -12.09 24.00
C ASP A 173 2.57 -13.63 24.00
N PRO A 174 1.56 -14.44 24.38
CA PRO A 174 1.59 -15.90 24.27
C PRO A 174 0.83 -16.40 23.03
N VAL A 175 1.55 -16.75 21.96
CA VAL A 175 0.96 -17.26 20.70
C VAL A 175 0.69 -18.77 20.74
N GLY A 176 -0.50 -19.18 21.21
CA GLY A 176 -0.95 -20.59 21.21
C GLY A 176 -1.59 -21.09 19.90
N LEU A 177 -0.80 -21.31 18.82
CA LEU A 177 -1.33 -21.61 17.45
C LEU A 177 -1.51 -23.11 17.24
N PHE A 178 -2.59 -23.48 16.54
CA PHE A 178 -2.85 -24.85 16.07
C PHE A 178 -2.83 -24.86 14.53
N ALA A 179 -2.12 -25.83 13.93
CA ALA A 179 -2.11 -26.04 12.49
C ALA A 179 -3.52 -26.37 11.96
N GLU A 180 -3.76 -26.22 10.65
CA GLU A 180 -5.01 -26.67 10.00
C GLU A 180 -5.34 -28.11 10.40
N GLU A 181 -6.32 -28.27 11.29
CA GLU A 181 -6.86 -29.55 11.71
C GLU A 181 -8.38 -29.48 11.50
N ILE A 182 -8.94 -30.55 10.93
CA ILE A 182 -10.39 -30.71 10.79
C ILE A 182 -10.81 -31.72 11.84
N GLY A 183 -11.74 -31.31 12.70
CA GLY A 183 -12.28 -32.19 13.72
C GLY A 183 -13.08 -33.34 13.11
N PRO A 184 -13.33 -34.42 13.85
CA PRO A 184 -14.12 -35.56 13.38
C PRO A 184 -15.53 -35.19 12.91
N THR A 185 -16.05 -34.01 13.28
CA THR A 185 -17.36 -33.50 12.86
C THR A 185 -17.30 -32.47 11.74
N GLY A 186 -16.11 -32.24 11.15
CA GLY A 186 -15.91 -31.36 9.99
C GLY A 186 -15.70 -29.88 10.35
N GLU A 187 -15.64 -29.55 11.63
CA GLU A 187 -15.30 -28.23 12.12
C GLU A 187 -13.81 -27.91 11.90
N GLN A 188 -13.51 -26.65 11.56
CA GLN A 188 -12.13 -26.19 11.48
C GLN A 188 -11.60 -25.97 12.90
N LEU A 189 -10.66 -26.83 13.31
CA LEU A 189 -9.97 -26.74 14.60
C LEU A 189 -8.66 -25.93 14.51
N GLY A 190 -8.11 -25.77 13.31
CA GLY A 190 -6.95 -24.93 13.06
C GLY A 190 -7.31 -23.46 12.83
N ASN A 191 -6.51 -22.54 13.37
CA ASN A 191 -6.60 -21.09 13.16
C ASN A 191 -5.35 -20.51 12.45
N PHE A 192 -4.54 -21.39 11.87
CA PHE A 192 -3.33 -21.07 11.13
C PHE A 192 -3.40 -21.70 9.74
N PRO A 193 -3.38 -20.95 8.63
CA PRO A 193 -3.55 -21.55 7.31
C PRO A 193 -2.24 -22.00 6.64
N GLN A 194 -2.35 -23.01 5.79
CA GLN A 194 -1.36 -23.42 4.80
C GLN A 194 -1.97 -23.40 3.39
N ALA A 195 -1.21 -22.82 2.46
CA ALA A 195 -1.34 -22.92 0.99
C ALA A 195 -2.60 -22.36 0.28
N PHE A 196 -3.85 -22.60 0.71
CA PHE A 196 -5.00 -22.35 -0.18
C PHE A 196 -5.45 -20.88 -0.30
N THR A 197 -5.47 -20.09 0.79
CA THR A 197 -5.83 -18.66 0.74
C THR A 197 -4.79 -17.82 -0.02
N HIS A 198 -3.53 -18.28 -0.05
CA HIS A 198 -2.44 -17.61 -0.75
C HIS A 198 -2.51 -17.71 -2.26
N LEU A 199 -3.21 -18.71 -2.81
CA LEU A 199 -3.24 -18.94 -4.25
C LEU A 199 -3.86 -17.76 -4.99
N ALA A 200 -4.91 -17.14 -4.44
CA ALA A 200 -5.56 -15.99 -5.06
C ALA A 200 -4.65 -14.75 -5.09
N LEU A 201 -3.93 -14.47 -3.98
CA LEU A 201 -2.97 -13.37 -3.89
C LEU A 201 -1.72 -13.60 -4.76
N VAL A 202 -1.20 -14.82 -4.79
CA VAL A 202 -0.08 -15.19 -5.66
C VAL A 202 -0.49 -15.11 -7.13
N THR A 203 -1.69 -15.58 -7.49
CA THR A 203 -2.20 -15.50 -8.87
C THR A 203 -2.42 -14.05 -9.29
N ALA A 204 -2.95 -13.20 -8.42
CA ALA A 204 -3.12 -11.77 -8.69
C ALA A 204 -1.76 -11.05 -8.87
N ALA A 205 -0.77 -11.39 -8.05
CA ALA A 205 0.59 -10.85 -8.19
C ALA A 205 1.25 -11.32 -9.50
N MET A 206 1.15 -12.60 -9.85
CA MET A 206 1.67 -13.14 -11.11
C MET A 206 0.99 -12.52 -12.34
N ALA A 207 -0.32 -12.32 -12.30
CA ALA A 207 -1.05 -11.65 -13.38
C ALA A 207 -0.63 -10.18 -13.54
N SER A 208 -0.34 -9.49 -12.43
CA SER A 208 0.14 -8.11 -12.45
C SER A 208 1.57 -8.01 -13.02
N ASP A 209 2.44 -8.97 -12.70
CA ASP A 209 3.81 -9.06 -13.22
C ASP A 209 3.84 -9.37 -14.73
N GLU A 210 2.96 -10.27 -15.19
CA GLU A 210 2.82 -10.57 -16.61
C GLU A 210 2.36 -9.32 -17.41
N GLU A 211 1.43 -8.55 -16.87
CA GLU A 211 0.93 -7.33 -17.52
C GLU A 211 1.98 -6.22 -17.53
N LEU A 212 2.75 -6.05 -16.44
CA LEU A 212 3.90 -5.12 -16.43
C LEU A 212 4.95 -5.50 -17.48
N SER A 213 5.25 -6.80 -17.60
CA SER A 213 6.19 -7.33 -18.59
C SER A 213 5.69 -7.11 -20.03
N ARG A 214 4.38 -7.22 -20.25
CA ARG A 214 3.73 -6.95 -21.55
C ARG A 214 3.73 -5.47 -21.90
N ALA A 215 3.45 -4.59 -20.94
CA ALA A 215 3.50 -3.14 -21.12
C ALA A 215 4.92 -2.62 -21.40
N GLY A 216 5.95 -3.24 -20.81
CA GLY A 216 7.36 -2.96 -21.11
C GLY A 216 7.84 -3.47 -22.49
N SER A 217 7.07 -4.34 -23.13
CA SER A 217 7.37 -4.95 -24.44
C SER A 217 6.62 -4.30 -25.61
N ALA A 218 5.75 -3.33 -25.35
CA ALA A 218 5.00 -2.65 -26.41
C ALA A 218 5.95 -1.78 -27.27
N PRO A 219 5.94 -1.91 -28.60
CA PRO A 219 6.72 -1.04 -29.46
C PRO A 219 6.22 0.41 -29.30
N ALA A 220 7.14 1.34 -29.13
CA ALA A 220 6.83 2.77 -29.03
C ALA A 220 5.95 3.20 -30.22
N VAL A 221 4.68 3.51 -29.93
CA VAL A 221 3.75 4.05 -30.92
C VAL A 221 4.32 5.39 -31.39
N GLY A 222 4.58 5.47 -32.70
CA GLY A 222 5.23 6.60 -33.36
C GLY A 222 4.55 7.94 -33.08
N ALA A 223 5.39 8.97 -33.05
CA ALA A 223 5.03 10.36 -32.84
C ALA A 223 3.80 10.82 -33.65
N SER A 224 2.92 11.55 -32.97
CA SER A 224 1.77 12.24 -33.57
C SER A 224 2.22 13.24 -34.66
N PRO A 225 1.60 13.24 -35.85
CA PRO A 225 1.98 14.15 -36.93
C PRO A 225 1.25 15.48 -36.73
N HIS A 226 1.81 16.39 -35.94
CA HIS A 226 1.34 17.78 -35.93
C HIS A 226 2.48 18.78 -35.91
N ALA A 227 3.34 18.74 -36.93
CA ALA A 227 4.24 19.84 -37.26
C ALA A 227 4.69 19.79 -38.72
N ALA A 228 3.92 20.40 -39.64
CA ALA A 228 4.45 21.04 -40.87
C ALA A 228 3.30 21.61 -41.73
N ALA A 229 2.96 22.88 -41.51
CA ALA A 229 2.32 23.71 -42.53
C ALA A 229 2.65 25.19 -42.28
N ARG A 230 3.90 25.57 -42.54
CA ARG A 230 4.24 26.95 -42.88
C ARG A 230 4.80 26.94 -44.29
N GLY A 231 3.98 27.37 -45.25
CA GLY A 231 4.37 27.51 -46.65
C GLY A 231 5.38 28.65 -46.85
N PRO A 232 6.21 28.61 -47.91
CA PRO A 232 7.20 29.63 -48.16
C PRO A 232 6.57 30.90 -48.74
N ALA A 233 7.01 32.05 -48.22
CA ALA A 233 6.72 33.38 -48.73
C ALA A 233 7.37 33.57 -50.12
N GLY A 234 6.60 34.06 -51.09
CA GLY A 234 7.09 34.39 -52.44
C GLY A 234 7.97 35.65 -52.45
N PRO A 235 8.87 35.80 -53.43
CA PRO A 235 9.83 36.90 -53.45
C PRO A 235 9.21 38.23 -53.93
N ALA A 236 9.66 39.30 -53.28
CA ALA A 236 9.35 40.69 -53.57
C ALA A 236 9.90 41.14 -54.94
N GLY A 237 9.07 41.84 -55.72
CA GLY A 237 9.46 42.48 -56.98
C GLY A 237 10.23 43.79 -56.77
N PRO A 238 11.08 44.21 -57.71
CA PRO A 238 11.81 45.47 -57.63
C PRO A 238 10.99 46.66 -58.16
N ALA A 239 11.25 47.84 -57.60
CA ALA A 239 10.55 49.09 -57.86
C ALA A 239 11.20 49.95 -58.99
N GLY A 240 10.35 50.38 -59.94
CA GLY A 240 10.40 51.65 -60.72
C GLY A 240 11.53 51.86 -61.75
N PRO A 241 11.49 52.93 -62.58
CA PRO A 241 10.48 54.01 -62.67
C PRO A 241 10.05 54.40 -64.11
N GLY A 242 9.13 55.37 -64.23
CA GLY A 242 9.10 56.32 -65.37
C GLY A 242 7.82 56.33 -66.22
N GLY A 243 7.03 57.40 -66.09
CA GLY A 243 6.05 57.78 -67.10
C GLY A 243 6.61 58.87 -68.02
N VAL A 244 6.30 58.82 -69.33
CA VAL A 244 6.19 59.96 -70.28
C VAL A 244 5.40 59.50 -71.53
N GLY A 245 4.42 60.30 -71.98
CA GLY A 245 3.90 60.45 -73.37
C GLY A 245 3.11 59.27 -73.96
N GLY A 246 1.95 59.40 -74.62
CA GLY A 246 1.43 60.46 -75.49
C GLY A 246 1.10 59.82 -76.85
N GLY A 247 -0.17 59.84 -77.28
CA GLY A 247 -0.65 59.29 -78.56
C GLY A 247 -2.12 58.95 -78.54
#